data_AF-A0A7V8FFP4-F1
#
_entry.id   AF-A0A7V8FFP4-F1
#
_cell.length_a   1.000
_cell.length_b   1.000
_cell.length_c   1.000
_cell.angle_alpha   90.00
_cell.angle_beta   90.00
_cell.angle_gamma   90.00
#
_symmetry.space_group_name_H-M   'P 1'
#
loop_
_entity.id
_entity.type
_entity.pdbx_description
1 polymer ?
#
loop_
_entity_poly.entity_id
_entity_poly.type
_entity_poly.pdbx_seq_one_letter_code
_entity_poly.pdbx_strand_id
1 'polypeptide(L)'
;MLCSTHPGVPGGEEQGQANSALGDSPPLDVFPVTPRFVPPRVHRAPHCLPNPYAMTTIEATAVPTRSQRLKSATSSTHDSLDKRIMSEDIFASRERFARFVRVQYRFHREIQALYAAPVLDALLPDLAERQRLGQIADDLGDLQQTLPAEAAPAVPSDVDLAHALGWLYVAEGSNLGGTILFKMAAKLGLGAQFGASHLAAHPDGAARHWRQFTAALDTVLLSDAQEAAVIDGANTAFRTVRGYVEEEFA
;
A
#
# COMPACT_ATOMS: atom_id res chain seq x y z
N MET A 1 15.39 -61.91 31.62
CA MET A 1 13.97 -61.76 32.07
C MET A 1 13.29 -60.85 31.08
N LEU A 2 12.78 -61.45 30.00
CA LEU A 2 11.35 -61.69 29.72
C LEU A 2 10.73 -60.41 29.11
N CYS A 3 10.76 -60.23 27.78
CA CYS A 3 9.94 -60.89 26.73
C CYS A 3 8.47 -60.41 26.83
N SER A 4 7.88 -59.76 25.82
CA SER A 4 7.25 -60.41 24.66
C SER A 4 6.74 -59.33 23.67
N THR A 5 7.12 -59.31 22.38
CA THR A 5 6.59 -60.01 21.17
C THR A 5 5.34 -59.39 20.49
N HIS A 6 5.57 -58.97 19.23
CA HIS A 6 4.72 -58.79 18.02
C HIS A 6 3.66 -59.91 17.73
N PRO A 7 2.94 -59.98 16.56
CA PRO A 7 2.70 -59.08 15.38
C PRO A 7 1.23 -59.05 14.86
N GLY A 8 0.93 -58.33 13.76
CA GLY A 8 -0.25 -58.60 12.90
C GLY A 8 -0.52 -57.61 11.75
N VAL A 9 -0.19 -58.02 10.52
CA VAL A 9 -0.53 -57.50 9.16
C VAL A 9 -0.96 -58.77 8.36
N PRO A 10 -1.67 -58.82 7.19
CA PRO A 10 -2.17 -57.80 6.21
C PRO A 10 -3.63 -58.02 5.71
N GLY A 11 -4.09 -57.20 4.74
CA GLY A 11 -4.85 -57.71 3.59
C GLY A 11 -6.05 -56.88 3.13
N GLY A 12 -6.10 -56.52 1.84
CA GLY A 12 -7.29 -56.00 1.18
C GLY A 12 -7.04 -55.07 -0.01
N GLU A 13 -6.54 -55.62 -1.12
CA GLU A 13 -6.71 -55.03 -2.47
C GLU A 13 -8.19 -55.19 -2.89
N GLU A 14 -8.79 -54.17 -3.52
CA GLU A 14 -9.77 -54.43 -4.59
C GLU A 14 -9.76 -53.30 -5.63
N GLN A 15 -9.51 -53.72 -6.86
CA GLN A 15 -9.55 -52.95 -8.09
C GLN A 15 -11.00 -52.86 -8.58
N GLY A 16 -11.39 -51.73 -9.17
CA GLY A 16 -12.65 -51.56 -9.88
C GLY A 16 -12.46 -50.71 -11.13
N GLN A 17 -12.23 -51.36 -12.25
CA GLN A 17 -12.09 -50.79 -13.59
C GLN A 17 -13.45 -50.46 -14.23
N ALA A 18 -13.41 -49.38 -15.02
CA ALA A 18 -14.07 -49.15 -16.32
C ALA A 18 -15.61 -49.27 -16.46
N ASN A 19 -16.22 -48.20 -16.97
CA ASN A 19 -16.96 -48.34 -18.22
C ASN A 19 -17.10 -47.03 -19.01
N SER A 20 -16.93 -47.17 -20.33
CA SER A 20 -16.96 -46.17 -21.38
C SER A 20 -17.91 -46.63 -22.48
N ALA A 21 -18.82 -45.76 -22.93
CA ALA A 21 -19.52 -45.77 -24.23
C ALA A 21 -20.27 -44.42 -24.36
N LEU A 22 -20.01 -43.49 -25.29
CA LEU A 22 -20.17 -43.47 -26.76
C LEU A 22 -21.60 -43.75 -27.29
N GLY A 23 -22.14 -42.78 -28.03
CA GLY A 23 -23.43 -42.78 -28.72
C GLY A 23 -24.04 -41.36 -28.70
N ASP A 24 -23.61 -40.39 -29.52
CA ASP A 24 -23.83 -40.18 -30.97
C ASP A 24 -25.25 -39.61 -31.29
N SER A 25 -25.28 -38.39 -31.84
CA SER A 25 -26.47 -37.58 -32.20
C SER A 25 -26.92 -37.84 -33.65
N PRO A 26 -28.16 -37.48 -34.06
CA PRO A 26 -28.30 -36.37 -35.03
C PRO A 26 -29.62 -35.53 -34.91
N PRO A 27 -29.80 -34.46 -35.71
CA PRO A 27 -30.59 -33.27 -35.38
C PRO A 27 -31.97 -33.21 -36.05
N LEU A 28 -32.83 -32.26 -35.64
CA LEU A 28 -33.97 -31.81 -36.43
C LEU A 28 -33.97 -30.28 -36.57
N ASP A 29 -33.81 -29.86 -37.83
CA ASP A 29 -34.05 -28.52 -38.35
C ASP A 29 -35.51 -28.09 -38.15
N VAL A 30 -35.73 -26.86 -37.68
CA VAL A 30 -36.93 -26.10 -38.02
C VAL A 30 -36.57 -24.64 -38.28
N PHE A 31 -36.77 -24.25 -39.53
CA PHE A 31 -36.58 -22.91 -40.10
C PHE A 31 -37.57 -21.87 -39.53
N PRO A 32 -37.28 -20.55 -39.68
CA PRO A 32 -37.97 -19.47 -39.00
C PRO A 32 -39.26 -19.05 -39.71
N VAL A 33 -40.32 -18.78 -38.93
CA VAL A 33 -41.54 -18.12 -39.40
C VAL A 33 -41.42 -16.62 -39.13
N THR A 34 -41.39 -15.82 -40.20
CA THR A 34 -41.68 -14.38 -40.13
C THR A 34 -43.13 -14.16 -40.58
N PRO A 35 -43.87 -13.25 -39.93
CA PRO A 35 -44.64 -12.33 -40.76
C PRO A 35 -44.82 -10.90 -40.23
N ARG A 36 -44.78 -9.99 -41.22
CA ARG A 36 -45.53 -8.74 -41.40
C ARG A 36 -45.14 -7.47 -40.62
N PHE A 37 -44.48 -6.59 -41.37
CA PHE A 37 -44.35 -5.16 -41.17
C PHE A 37 -45.70 -4.43 -41.37
N VAL A 38 -46.07 -3.54 -40.45
CA VAL A 38 -47.22 -2.63 -40.50
C VAL A 38 -46.70 -1.19 -40.31
N PRO A 39 -46.94 -0.23 -41.22
CA PRO A 39 -46.60 1.18 -41.01
C PRO A 39 -47.81 1.99 -40.48
N PRO A 40 -47.67 3.27 -40.08
CA PRO A 40 -47.18 3.75 -38.79
C PRO A 40 -48.28 4.54 -38.00
N ARG A 41 -48.04 4.86 -36.72
CA ARG A 41 -48.68 6.01 -36.07
C ARG A 41 -47.61 7.03 -35.70
N VAL A 42 -47.57 8.14 -36.42
CA VAL A 42 -46.80 9.32 -36.04
C VAL A 42 -47.51 9.96 -34.85
N HIS A 43 -47.04 9.71 -33.64
CA HIS A 43 -47.36 10.57 -32.50
C HIS A 43 -46.42 11.76 -32.55
N ARG A 44 -47.00 12.92 -32.82
CA ARG A 44 -46.34 14.22 -32.71
C ARG A 44 -45.88 14.37 -31.25
N ALA A 45 -44.57 14.34 -31.03
CA ALA A 45 -44.02 14.63 -29.70
C ALA A 45 -44.51 16.02 -29.26
N PRO A 46 -44.97 16.21 -28.01
CA PRO A 46 -45.21 17.55 -27.51
C PRO A 46 -43.87 18.29 -27.51
N HIS A 47 -43.86 19.48 -28.12
CA HIS A 47 -42.75 20.41 -27.99
C HIS A 47 -42.50 20.65 -26.50
N CYS A 48 -41.48 19.99 -25.95
CA CYS A 48 -40.94 20.35 -24.64
C CYS A 48 -40.26 21.70 -24.84
N LEU A 49 -40.93 22.77 -24.41
CA LEU A 49 -40.28 24.05 -24.18
C LEU A 49 -39.17 23.82 -23.13
N PRO A 50 -37.96 24.36 -23.33
CA PRO A 50 -36.93 24.26 -22.31
C PRO A 50 -37.43 24.91 -21.02
N ASN A 51 -37.25 24.22 -19.90
CA ASN A 51 -37.55 24.74 -18.57
C ASN A 51 -36.76 26.05 -18.35
N PRO A 52 -37.41 27.22 -18.16
CA PRO A 52 -36.71 28.48 -17.92
C PRO A 52 -36.01 28.52 -16.54
N TYR A 53 -36.21 27.48 -15.71
CA TYR A 53 -35.56 27.27 -14.41
C TYR A 53 -34.62 26.06 -14.43
N ALA A 54 -33.86 25.85 -15.50
CA ALA A 54 -32.63 25.07 -15.38
C ALA A 54 -31.65 25.88 -14.50
N MET A 55 -31.79 25.76 -13.17
CA MET A 55 -30.75 26.19 -12.25
C MET A 55 -29.50 25.41 -12.61
N THR A 56 -28.53 26.11 -13.19
CA THR A 56 -27.14 25.64 -13.24
C THR A 56 -26.74 25.37 -11.80
N THR A 57 -26.76 24.10 -11.40
CA THR A 57 -26.07 23.65 -10.20
C THR A 57 -24.61 23.97 -10.45
N ILE A 58 -24.14 25.08 -9.88
CA ILE A 58 -22.71 25.35 -9.76
C ILE A 58 -22.22 24.27 -8.81
N GLU A 59 -21.66 23.19 -9.36
CA GLU A 59 -20.83 22.27 -8.57
C GLU A 59 -19.68 23.11 -8.02
N ALA A 60 -19.81 23.55 -6.77
CA ALA A 60 -18.71 24.16 -6.05
C ALA A 60 -17.59 23.13 -6.02
N THR A 61 -16.52 23.38 -6.76
CA THR A 61 -15.31 22.56 -6.69
C THR A 61 -14.81 22.64 -5.26
N ALA A 62 -14.99 21.54 -4.52
CA ALA A 62 -14.54 21.46 -3.14
C ALA A 62 -13.05 21.76 -3.08
N VAL A 63 -12.65 22.69 -2.21
CA VAL A 63 -11.23 23.01 -1.98
C VAL A 63 -10.52 21.72 -1.55
N PRO A 64 -9.43 21.32 -2.24
CA PRO A 64 -8.73 20.10 -1.90
C PRO A 64 -8.12 20.19 -0.50
N THR A 65 -8.26 19.12 0.27
CA THR A 65 -7.60 18.94 1.57
C THR A 65 -6.07 19.00 1.45
N ARG A 66 -5.37 19.18 2.57
CA ARG A 66 -3.90 19.19 2.61
C ARG A 66 -3.33 17.86 2.12
N SER A 67 -3.88 16.73 2.56
CA SER A 67 -3.51 15.39 2.14
C SER A 67 -3.71 15.17 0.63
N GLN A 68 -4.79 15.70 0.03
CA GLN A 68 -5.00 15.68 -1.42
C GLN A 68 -3.98 16.54 -2.18
N ARG A 69 -3.65 17.74 -1.67
CA ARG A 69 -2.62 18.61 -2.25
C ARG A 69 -1.24 17.95 -2.18
N LEU A 70 -0.88 17.35 -1.05
CA LEU A 70 0.36 16.58 -0.87
C LEU A 70 0.45 15.44 -1.88
N LYS A 71 -0.59 14.59 -1.96
CA LYS A 71 -0.64 13.48 -2.92
C LYS A 71 -0.42 13.96 -4.35
N SER A 72 -1.08 15.05 -4.75
CA SER A 72 -0.93 15.64 -6.08
C SER A 72 0.50 16.11 -6.31
N ALA A 73 1.03 16.92 -5.39
CA ALA A 73 2.35 17.55 -5.49
C ALA A 73 3.51 16.56 -5.44
N THR A 74 3.36 15.41 -4.75
CA THR A 74 4.42 14.41 -4.61
C THR A 74 4.26 13.20 -5.52
N SER A 75 3.22 13.14 -6.36
CA SER A 75 2.90 11.97 -7.21
C SER A 75 4.06 11.53 -8.10
N SER A 76 4.65 12.46 -8.85
CA SER A 76 5.77 12.17 -9.75
C SER A 76 7.02 11.69 -9.00
N THR A 77 7.31 12.29 -7.84
CA THR A 77 8.45 11.90 -7.00
C THR A 77 8.24 10.52 -6.40
N HIS A 78 7.03 10.23 -5.91
CA HIS A 78 6.63 8.91 -5.43
C HIS A 78 6.82 7.85 -6.53
N ASP A 79 6.27 8.08 -7.73
CA ASP A 79 6.34 7.13 -8.84
C ASP A 79 7.78 6.91 -9.31
N SER A 80 8.61 7.95 -9.30
CA SER A 80 10.03 7.83 -9.63
C SER A 80 10.77 6.98 -8.58
N LEU A 81 10.47 7.14 -7.30
CA LEU A 81 11.08 6.36 -6.23
C LEU A 81 10.66 4.89 -6.30
N ASP A 82 9.36 4.62 -6.48
CA ASP A 82 8.83 3.26 -6.60
C ASP A 82 9.48 2.51 -7.77
N LYS A 83 9.52 3.11 -8.96
CA LYS A 83 10.20 2.53 -10.13
C LYS A 83 11.69 2.27 -9.87
N ARG A 84 12.37 3.17 -9.16
CA ARG A 84 13.78 3.04 -8.83
C ARG A 84 14.04 1.89 -7.85
N ILE A 85 13.16 1.70 -6.85
CA ILE A 85 13.25 0.56 -5.92
C ILE A 85 12.93 -0.73 -6.67
N MET A 86 11.89 -0.76 -7.50
CA MET A 86 11.52 -1.96 -8.26
C MET A 86 12.59 -2.34 -9.30
N SER A 87 13.33 -1.38 -9.87
CA SER A 87 14.45 -1.68 -10.78
C SER A 87 15.63 -2.36 -10.10
N GLU A 88 15.70 -2.35 -8.76
CA GLU A 88 16.68 -3.11 -7.98
C GLU A 88 16.27 -4.55 -7.73
N ASP A 89 15.16 -5.04 -8.31
CA ASP A 89 14.72 -6.43 -8.18
C ASP A 89 14.81 -6.95 -6.73
N ILE A 90 14.28 -6.14 -5.80
CA ILE A 90 14.44 -6.32 -4.35
C ILE A 90 13.88 -7.65 -3.83
N PHE A 91 13.16 -8.40 -4.67
CA PHE A 91 12.56 -9.69 -4.36
C PHE A 91 13.31 -10.88 -4.98
N ALA A 92 14.44 -10.66 -5.67
CA ALA A 92 15.24 -11.73 -6.26
C ALA A 92 15.95 -12.60 -5.21
N SER A 93 16.29 -12.03 -4.05
CA SER A 93 16.92 -12.74 -2.95
C SER A 93 16.65 -12.06 -1.61
N ARG A 94 16.83 -12.78 -0.51
CA ARG A 94 16.79 -12.20 0.84
C ARG A 94 17.86 -11.13 1.04
N GLU A 95 19.03 -11.27 0.42
CA GLU A 95 20.09 -10.27 0.49
C GLU A 95 19.69 -8.95 -0.17
N ARG A 96 19.08 -9.00 -1.37
CA ARG A 96 18.54 -7.80 -2.04
C ARG A 96 17.39 -7.19 -1.26
N PHE A 97 16.51 -8.02 -0.70
CA PHE A 97 15.45 -7.52 0.18
C PHE A 97 16.03 -6.84 1.42
N ALA A 98 17.09 -7.39 2.01
CA ALA A 98 17.73 -6.79 3.18
C ALA A 98 18.34 -5.42 2.88
N ARG A 99 18.86 -5.18 1.68
CA ARG A 99 19.27 -3.83 1.23
C ARG A 99 18.10 -2.86 1.21
N PHE A 100 16.92 -3.28 0.75
CA PHE A 100 15.70 -2.48 0.88
C PHE A 100 15.33 -2.22 2.35
N VAL A 101 15.41 -3.22 3.24
CA VAL A 101 15.17 -3.00 4.68
C VAL A 101 16.18 -2.02 5.28
N ARG A 102 17.45 -2.01 4.82
CA ARG A 102 18.47 -1.03 5.23
C ARG A 102 18.14 0.39 4.77
N VAL A 103 17.55 0.58 3.58
CA VAL A 103 16.99 1.88 3.15
C VAL A 103 15.90 2.33 4.12
N GLN A 104 14.98 1.44 4.47
CA GLN A 104 13.89 1.74 5.42
C GLN A 104 14.43 2.11 6.80
N TYR A 105 15.47 1.41 7.28
CA TYR A 105 16.12 1.68 8.56
C TYR A 105 16.70 3.08 8.60
N ARG A 106 17.47 3.46 7.58
CA ARG A 106 18.08 4.79 7.50
C ARG A 106 17.02 5.88 7.56
N PHE A 107 15.96 5.74 6.77
CA PHE A 107 14.86 6.69 6.76
C PHE A 107 14.11 6.77 8.09
N HIS A 108 13.78 5.65 8.73
CA HIS A 108 13.02 5.68 9.98
C HIS A 108 13.86 6.14 11.18
N ARG A 109 15.18 5.89 11.15
CA ARG A 109 16.11 6.45 12.14
C ARG A 109 16.12 7.97 12.06
N GLU A 110 16.15 8.50 10.84
CA GLU A 110 16.17 9.93 10.54
C GLU A 110 15.01 10.68 11.20
N ILE A 111 13.82 10.10 11.14
CA ILE A 111 12.59 10.71 11.64
C ILE A 111 12.16 10.22 13.03
N GLN A 112 12.97 9.42 13.71
CA GLN A 112 12.59 8.81 15.00
C GLN A 112 12.20 9.87 16.04
N ALA A 113 12.95 10.98 16.09
CA ALA A 113 12.68 12.07 17.01
C ALA A 113 11.31 12.73 16.77
N LEU A 114 10.80 12.72 15.52
CA LEU A 114 9.49 13.30 15.20
C LEU A 114 8.36 12.50 15.85
N TYR A 115 8.49 11.16 15.88
CA TYR A 115 7.50 10.29 16.53
C TYR A 115 7.46 10.44 18.05
N ALA A 116 8.49 11.03 18.65
CA ALA A 116 8.57 11.30 20.09
C ALA A 116 8.34 12.79 20.44
N ALA A 117 8.11 13.66 19.46
CA ALA A 117 8.01 15.10 19.69
C ALA A 117 6.64 15.47 20.30
N PRO A 118 6.58 16.08 21.50
CA PRO A 118 5.31 16.38 22.17
C PRO A 118 4.37 17.28 21.37
N VAL A 119 4.93 18.20 20.57
CA VAL A 119 4.13 19.10 19.70
C VAL A 119 3.44 18.34 18.58
N LEU A 120 4.06 17.29 18.03
CA LEU A 120 3.48 16.47 16.97
C LEU A 120 2.48 15.47 17.55
N ASP A 121 2.78 14.87 18.70
CA ASP A 121 1.89 13.95 19.42
C ASP A 121 0.55 14.62 19.80
N ALA A 122 0.60 15.90 20.21
CA ALA A 122 -0.60 16.70 20.48
C ALA A 122 -1.48 16.97 19.23
N LEU A 123 -0.91 16.88 18.02
CA LEU A 123 -1.60 17.15 16.75
C LEU A 123 -2.02 15.89 16.01
N LEU A 124 -1.29 14.79 16.21
CA LEU A 124 -1.43 13.55 15.47
C LEU A 124 -1.67 12.41 16.46
N PRO A 125 -2.94 11.94 16.60
CA PRO A 125 -3.26 10.87 17.54
C PRO A 125 -2.44 9.60 17.31
N ASP A 126 -2.04 9.00 18.43
CA ASP A 126 -1.30 7.73 18.52
C ASP A 126 0.05 7.80 17.77
N LEU A 127 0.68 8.97 17.69
CA LEU A 127 1.88 9.17 16.89
C LEU A 127 3.01 8.23 17.31
N ALA A 128 3.30 8.16 18.62
CA ALA A 128 4.36 7.30 19.14
C ALA A 128 4.19 5.82 18.78
N GLU A 129 2.95 5.34 18.64
CA GLU A 129 2.61 3.95 18.32
C GLU A 129 2.80 3.62 16.83
N ARG A 130 2.92 4.64 15.96
CA ARG A 130 3.12 4.48 14.51
C ARG A 130 4.57 4.25 14.12
N GLN A 131 5.51 4.45 15.05
CA GLN A 131 6.93 4.28 14.77
C GLN A 131 7.24 2.81 14.37
N ARG A 132 8.10 2.63 13.37
CA ARG A 132 8.48 1.30 12.87
C ARG A 132 9.96 0.96 13.01
N LEU A 133 10.75 1.87 13.58
CA LEU A 133 12.22 1.68 13.61
C LEU A 133 12.63 0.38 14.32
N GLY A 134 11.97 0.03 15.43
CA GLY A 134 12.21 -1.23 16.14
C GLY A 134 11.94 -2.46 15.26
N GLN A 135 10.78 -2.52 14.62
CA GLN A 135 10.41 -3.60 13.69
C GLN A 135 11.40 -3.74 12.53
N ILE A 136 11.88 -2.61 11.99
CA ILE A 136 12.85 -2.60 10.91
C ILE A 136 14.21 -3.14 11.40
N ALA A 137 14.62 -2.79 12.62
CA ALA A 137 15.85 -3.31 13.21
C ALA A 137 15.76 -4.83 13.47
N ASP A 138 14.62 -5.32 13.97
CA ASP A 138 14.36 -6.73 14.18
C ASP A 138 14.37 -7.51 12.85
N ASP A 139 13.74 -6.95 11.81
CA ASP A 139 13.73 -7.55 10.46
C ASP A 139 15.15 -7.66 9.86
N LEU A 140 16.04 -6.69 10.13
CA LEU A 140 17.45 -6.79 9.75
C LEU A 140 18.18 -7.90 10.52
N GLY A 141 17.84 -8.09 11.80
CA GLY A 141 18.33 -9.19 12.62
C GLY A 141 17.94 -10.55 12.07
N ASP A 142 16.67 -10.73 11.71
CA ASP A 142 16.15 -11.95 11.05
C ASP A 142 16.86 -12.25 9.73
N LEU A 143 17.20 -11.20 8.98
CA LEU A 143 17.94 -11.27 7.71
C LEU A 143 19.48 -11.35 7.91
N GLN A 144 19.93 -11.50 9.16
CA GLN A 144 21.35 -11.59 9.53
C GLN A 144 22.19 -10.42 9.01
N GLN A 145 21.61 -9.23 8.94
CA GLN A 145 22.28 -8.00 8.54
C GLN A 145 22.68 -7.17 9.76
N THR A 146 23.81 -6.51 9.66
CA THR A 146 24.17 -5.45 10.61
C THR A 146 23.33 -4.20 10.33
N LEU A 147 23.07 -3.42 11.39
CA LEU A 147 22.43 -2.12 11.22
C LEU A 147 23.37 -1.17 10.47
N PRO A 148 22.85 -0.34 9.54
CA PRO A 148 23.60 0.76 8.96
C PRO A 148 24.28 1.63 10.02
N ALA A 149 25.51 2.05 9.76
CA ALA A 149 26.30 2.87 10.68
C ALA A 149 25.55 4.14 11.07
N GLU A 150 25.75 4.55 12.32
CA GLU A 150 25.18 5.78 12.84
C GLU A 150 25.83 6.98 12.15
N ALA A 151 24.98 7.86 11.63
CA ALA A 151 25.35 9.16 11.12
C ALA A 151 24.44 10.18 11.82
N ALA A 152 24.91 11.43 11.94
CA ALA A 152 24.07 12.50 12.44
C ALA A 152 22.77 12.54 11.63
N PRO A 153 21.59 12.66 12.28
CA PRO A 153 20.34 12.75 11.56
C PRO A 153 20.34 14.01 10.67
N ALA A 154 20.03 13.84 9.39
CA ALA A 154 19.66 14.88 8.45
C ALA A 154 18.41 15.70 8.86
N VAL A 155 17.51 15.16 9.68
CA VAL A 155 16.38 15.87 10.27
C VAL A 155 16.78 16.33 11.67
N PRO A 156 17.03 17.63 11.88
CA PRO A 156 17.42 18.13 13.17
C PRO A 156 16.21 18.09 14.14
N SER A 157 16.48 18.00 15.43
CA SER A 157 15.44 17.93 16.48
C SER A 157 14.54 19.17 16.53
N ASP A 158 14.99 20.29 15.97
CA ASP A 158 14.30 21.57 15.88
C ASP A 158 13.76 21.86 14.46
N VAL A 159 13.61 20.83 13.62
CA VAL A 159 12.92 20.98 12.32
C VAL A 159 11.57 21.66 12.53
N ASP A 160 11.23 22.61 11.65
CA ASP A 160 9.97 23.32 11.80
C ASP A 160 8.78 22.37 11.62
N LEU A 161 7.68 22.73 12.29
CA LEU A 161 6.47 21.91 12.34
C LEU A 161 5.96 21.52 10.94
N ALA A 162 5.98 22.44 9.98
CA ALA A 162 5.42 22.17 8.66
C ALA A 162 6.25 21.13 7.92
N HIS A 163 7.58 21.26 7.92
CA HIS A 163 8.46 20.24 7.34
C HIS A 163 8.26 18.89 8.03
N ALA A 164 8.23 18.86 9.37
CA ALA A 164 8.02 17.62 10.12
C ALA A 164 6.73 16.88 9.72
N LEU A 165 5.63 17.60 9.53
CA LEU A 165 4.37 17.03 9.04
C LEU A 165 4.51 16.43 7.63
N GLY A 166 5.31 17.05 6.76
CA GLY A 166 5.63 16.54 5.43
C GLY A 166 6.42 15.23 5.47
N TRP A 167 7.41 15.13 6.35
CA TRP A 167 8.19 13.90 6.58
C TRP A 167 7.31 12.76 7.11
N LEU A 168 6.47 13.06 8.12
CA LEU A 168 5.52 12.09 8.66
C LEU A 168 4.51 11.63 7.59
N TYR A 169 4.04 12.52 6.72
CA TYR A 169 3.15 12.15 5.62
C TYR A 169 3.78 11.08 4.69
N VAL A 170 5.07 11.22 4.36
CA VAL A 170 5.78 10.24 3.53
C VAL A 170 5.97 8.91 4.28
N ALA A 171 6.36 8.98 5.55
CA ALA A 171 6.56 7.80 6.37
C ALA A 171 5.26 6.99 6.56
N GLU A 172 4.19 7.66 6.98
CA GLU A 172 2.87 7.04 7.18
C GLU A 172 2.25 6.57 5.85
N GLY A 173 2.47 7.31 4.76
CA GLY A 173 2.00 6.93 3.43
C GLY A 173 2.66 5.65 2.91
N SER A 174 3.93 5.42 3.25
CA SER A 174 4.65 4.22 2.83
C SER A 174 4.07 2.91 3.42
N ASN A 175 3.32 2.99 4.53
CA ASN A 175 2.59 1.83 5.09
C ASN A 175 1.52 1.30 4.12
N LEU A 176 0.85 2.19 3.37
CA LEU A 176 -0.20 1.79 2.44
C LEU A 176 0.39 0.99 1.27
N GLY A 177 1.48 1.50 0.68
CA GLY A 177 2.23 0.80 -0.38
C GLY A 177 2.93 -0.47 0.11
N GLY A 178 3.38 -0.47 1.36
CA GLY A 178 4.03 -1.60 2.01
C GLY A 178 3.21 -2.89 2.02
N THR A 179 1.87 -2.80 1.97
CA THR A 179 0.99 -3.98 1.88
C THR A 179 1.21 -4.84 0.63
N ILE A 180 1.62 -4.22 -0.49
CA ILE A 180 1.97 -4.93 -1.72
C ILE A 180 3.34 -5.59 -1.54
N LEU A 181 4.31 -4.85 -1.00
CA LEU A 181 5.66 -5.36 -0.75
C LEU A 181 5.65 -6.54 0.24
N PHE A 182 4.81 -6.49 1.27
CA PHE A 182 4.61 -7.57 2.23
C PHE A 182 4.18 -8.87 1.52
N LYS A 183 3.21 -8.79 0.61
CA LYS A 183 2.76 -9.95 -0.17
C LYS A 183 3.85 -10.51 -1.08
N MET A 184 4.68 -9.64 -1.64
CA MET A 184 5.80 -10.05 -2.50
C MET A 184 6.93 -10.68 -1.69
N ALA A 185 7.22 -10.16 -0.49
CA ALA A 185 8.23 -10.70 0.43
C ALA A 185 7.94 -12.14 0.87
N ALA A 186 6.67 -12.56 0.88
CA ALA A 186 6.27 -13.94 1.15
C ALA A 186 6.92 -14.96 0.18
N LYS A 187 7.26 -14.56 -1.05
CA LYS A 187 7.98 -15.42 -2.01
C LYS A 187 9.40 -15.78 -1.54
N LEU A 188 9.97 -14.95 -0.68
CA LEU A 188 11.26 -15.17 -0.02
C LEU A 188 11.12 -15.90 1.33
N GLY A 189 9.89 -16.31 1.70
CA GLY A 189 9.59 -16.86 3.02
C GLY A 189 9.71 -15.85 4.15
N LEU A 190 9.45 -14.57 3.87
CA LEU A 190 9.43 -13.48 4.84
C LEU A 190 7.98 -13.11 5.19
N GLY A 191 7.74 -12.62 6.40
CA GLY A 191 6.41 -12.29 6.88
C GLY A 191 6.42 -11.52 8.20
N ALA A 192 5.24 -11.40 8.81
CA ALA A 192 5.05 -10.57 10.01
C ALA A 192 5.86 -11.04 11.23
N GLN A 193 6.28 -12.30 11.25
CA GLN A 193 7.06 -12.91 12.33
C GLN A 193 8.51 -13.18 11.94
N PHE A 194 8.93 -12.85 10.71
CA PHE A 194 10.28 -13.09 10.24
C PHE A 194 10.65 -12.17 9.06
N GLY A 195 11.52 -11.19 9.30
CA GLY A 195 12.18 -10.38 8.28
C GLY A 195 11.31 -9.42 7.48
N ALA A 196 10.00 -9.30 7.76
CA ALA A 196 9.10 -8.34 7.11
C ALA A 196 7.98 -7.84 8.04
N SER A 197 8.21 -7.82 9.35
CA SER A 197 7.29 -7.28 10.35
C SER A 197 6.96 -5.81 10.11
N HIS A 198 7.92 -4.99 9.64
CA HIS A 198 7.72 -3.56 9.36
C HIS A 198 6.77 -3.25 8.18
N LEU A 199 6.49 -4.25 7.34
CA LEU A 199 5.54 -4.15 6.22
C LEU A 199 4.17 -4.74 6.57
N ALA A 200 4.05 -5.42 7.71
CA ALA A 200 2.78 -5.98 8.15
C ALA A 200 1.82 -4.83 8.47
N ALA A 201 0.64 -4.86 7.86
CA ALA A 201 -0.40 -3.89 8.17
C ALA A 201 -0.88 -4.09 9.61
N HIS A 202 -1.24 -2.98 10.28
CA HIS A 202 -1.94 -3.04 11.55
C HIS A 202 -3.20 -3.92 11.45
N PRO A 203 -3.58 -4.69 12.49
CA PRO A 203 -4.78 -5.54 12.46
C PRO A 203 -6.07 -4.81 12.05
N ASP A 204 -6.21 -3.53 12.41
CA ASP A 204 -7.35 -2.68 12.03
C ASP A 204 -7.30 -2.18 10.56
N GLY A 205 -6.24 -2.52 9.83
CA GLY A 205 -6.05 -2.27 8.40
C GLY A 205 -5.34 -0.96 8.04
N ALA A 206 -4.40 -1.04 7.09
CA ALA A 206 -3.58 0.11 6.64
C ALA A 206 -4.43 1.30 6.14
N ALA A 207 -5.52 1.03 5.40
CA ALA A 207 -6.39 2.09 4.88
C ALA A 207 -7.16 2.85 5.97
N ARG A 208 -7.45 2.21 7.12
CA ARG A 208 -8.08 2.90 8.26
C ARG A 208 -7.07 3.82 8.95
N HIS A 209 -5.88 3.31 9.25
CA HIS A 209 -4.81 4.10 9.90
C HIS A 209 -4.37 5.28 9.04
N TRP A 210 -4.30 5.08 7.72
CA TRP A 210 -4.01 6.16 6.78
C TRP A 210 -5.08 7.26 6.82
N ARG A 211 -6.38 6.89 6.78
CA ARG A 211 -7.47 7.86 6.86
C ARG A 211 -7.48 8.63 8.18
N GLN A 212 -7.19 7.97 9.30
CA GLN A 212 -7.09 8.62 10.61
C GLN A 212 -5.94 9.62 10.64
N PHE A 213 -4.77 9.23 10.16
CA PHE A 213 -3.61 10.11 10.06
C PHE A 213 -3.89 11.32 9.17
N THR A 214 -4.39 11.11 7.95
CA THR A 214 -4.67 12.23 7.04
C THR A 214 -5.77 13.14 7.56
N ALA A 215 -6.78 12.60 8.24
CA ALA A 215 -7.83 13.42 8.86
C ALA A 215 -7.25 14.34 9.95
N ALA A 216 -6.38 13.82 10.84
CA ALA A 216 -5.69 14.64 11.82
C ALA A 216 -4.78 15.68 11.15
N LEU A 217 -3.96 15.24 10.19
CA LEU A 217 -3.08 16.10 9.40
C LEU A 217 -3.85 17.24 8.72
N ASP A 218 -5.03 16.97 8.15
CA ASP A 218 -5.85 17.96 7.45
C ASP A 218 -6.46 19.03 8.37
N THR A 219 -6.57 18.74 9.68
CA THR A 219 -7.12 19.68 10.68
C THR A 219 -6.10 20.63 11.28
N VAL A 220 -4.81 20.40 11.09
CA VAL A 220 -3.75 21.29 11.61
C VAL A 220 -3.90 22.68 10.98
N LEU A 221 -3.94 23.72 11.82
CA LEU A 221 -4.02 25.11 11.37
C LEU A 221 -2.64 25.60 10.94
N LEU A 222 -2.49 25.92 9.66
CA LEU A 222 -1.25 26.38 9.05
C LEU A 222 -1.52 27.63 8.21
N SER A 223 -0.54 28.52 8.16
CA SER A 223 -0.50 29.60 7.17
C SER A 223 -0.20 29.07 5.76
N ASP A 224 -0.48 29.86 4.72
CA ASP A 224 -0.16 29.48 3.34
C ASP A 224 1.33 29.17 3.13
N ALA A 225 2.21 29.90 3.82
CA ALA A 225 3.65 29.64 3.79
C ALA A 225 3.99 28.27 4.42
N GLN A 226 3.34 27.92 5.52
CA GLN A 226 3.50 26.61 6.15
C GLN A 226 2.91 25.49 5.28
N GLU A 227 1.78 25.72 4.60
CA GLU A 227 1.23 24.74 3.65
C GLU A 227 2.22 24.39 2.53
N ALA A 228 2.90 25.38 1.99
CA ALA A 228 3.98 25.16 1.02
C ALA A 228 5.16 24.40 1.65
N ALA A 229 5.52 24.72 2.89
CA ALA A 229 6.60 24.04 3.62
C ALA A 229 6.28 22.56 3.95
N VAL A 230 5.00 22.19 4.18
CA VAL A 230 4.64 20.76 4.33
C VAL A 230 4.94 20.00 3.04
N ILE A 231 4.63 20.58 1.88
CA ILE A 231 4.92 19.97 0.57
C ILE A 231 6.43 19.87 0.34
N ASP A 232 7.20 20.90 0.69
CA ASP A 232 8.65 20.86 0.56
C ASP A 232 9.28 19.82 1.51
N GLY A 233 8.79 19.71 2.74
CA GLY A 233 9.18 18.66 3.68
C GLY A 233 8.95 17.27 3.12
N ALA A 234 7.77 17.01 2.52
CA ALA A 234 7.47 15.74 1.89
C ALA A 234 8.40 15.45 0.69
N ASN A 235 8.65 16.44 -0.17
CA ASN A 235 9.58 16.28 -1.28
C ASN A 235 11.02 16.03 -0.81
N THR A 236 11.44 16.69 0.27
CA THR A 236 12.74 16.44 0.91
C THR A 236 12.82 15.00 1.43
N ALA A 237 11.79 14.52 2.13
CA ALA A 237 11.73 13.14 2.59
C ALA A 237 11.89 12.14 1.45
N PHE A 238 11.15 12.31 0.34
CA PHE A 238 11.30 11.44 -0.84
C PHE A 238 12.71 11.48 -1.45
N ARG A 239 13.32 12.67 -1.58
CA ARG A 239 14.70 12.81 -2.07
C ARG A 239 15.69 12.09 -1.16
N THR A 240 15.51 12.19 0.16
CA THR A 240 16.34 11.50 1.15
C THR A 240 16.23 9.99 1.02
N VAL A 241 15.01 9.44 0.92
CA VAL A 241 14.82 7.99 0.71
C VAL A 241 15.49 7.55 -0.59
N ARG A 242 15.35 8.33 -1.68
CA ARG A 242 16.04 8.04 -2.93
C ARG A 242 17.57 8.00 -2.75
N GLY A 243 18.14 8.95 -2.01
CA GLY A 243 19.56 8.96 -1.67
C GLY A 243 20.01 7.67 -0.97
N TYR A 244 19.22 7.17 -0.02
CA TYR A 244 19.51 5.89 0.64
C TYR A 244 19.37 4.68 -0.29
N VAL A 245 18.45 4.71 -1.26
CA VAL A 245 18.39 3.67 -2.31
C VAL A 245 19.69 3.65 -3.11
N GLU A 246 20.20 4.81 -3.52
CA GLU A 246 21.48 4.86 -4.24
C GLU A 246 22.65 4.39 -3.35
N GLU A 247 22.66 4.69 -2.05
CA GLU A 247 23.72 4.25 -1.13
C GLU A 247 23.71 2.73 -0.90
N GLU A 248 22.53 2.13 -0.70
CA GLU A 248 22.40 0.70 -0.35
C GLU A 248 22.48 -0.23 -1.56
N PHE A 249 22.32 0.29 -2.77
CA PHE A 249 22.37 -0.46 -4.03
C PHE A 249 23.52 -0.05 -4.97
N ALA A 250 24.43 0.82 -4.53
CA ALA A 250 25.72 1.06 -5.18
C ALA A 250 26.66 -0.15 -5.07
#